data_AF-A0A364V6A1-F1
#
_entry.id   AF-A0A364V6A1-F1
#
_cell.length_a   1.000
_cell.length_b   1.000
_cell.length_c   1.000
_cell.angle_alpha   90.00
_cell.angle_beta   90.00
_cell.angle_gamma   90.00
#
_symmetry.space_group_name_H-M   'P 1'
#
loop_
_entity.id
_entity.type
_entity.pdbx_description
1 polymer ?
#
loop_
_entity_poly.entity_id
_entity_poly.type
_entity_poly.pdbx_seq_one_letter_code
_entity_poly.pdbx_strand_id
1 'polypeptide(L)'
;MPASLSLDKDFEFPEAVQKQTLDFIRKLKENPDNPSLKIKPLNNMKDRRVRTGRVNTQFRAVMLELDGTREKHFMLFKVLNHDEAIRCAQNLKVRTNPANGVIEVTDTPSGGGQGLSPQAVEAEIKSRLERAVAEARAEMLAEQQQREAEMQEHFAEQLSQQAATSEQPANAHQPTPCLLYPS
;
A
#
# COMPACT_ATOMS: atom_id res chain seq x y z
N MET A 1 -15.32 -34.98 18.65
CA MET A 1 -16.28 -34.47 17.64
C MET A 1 -15.46 -33.71 16.62
N PRO A 2 -15.67 -33.97 15.31
CA PRO A 2 -14.95 -33.26 14.27
C PRO A 2 -15.29 -31.77 14.33
N ALA A 3 -14.30 -30.93 14.03
CA ALA A 3 -14.48 -29.49 13.93
C ALA A 3 -14.56 -29.06 12.47
N SER A 4 -15.40 -28.07 12.23
CA SER A 4 -15.43 -27.40 10.93
C SER A 4 -14.28 -26.40 10.85
N LEU A 5 -13.60 -26.38 9.70
CA LEU A 5 -12.41 -25.56 9.47
C LEU A 5 -12.56 -24.74 8.20
N SER A 6 -12.37 -23.43 8.32
CA SER A 6 -12.29 -22.50 7.20
C SER A 6 -10.89 -21.90 7.11
N LEU A 7 -10.37 -21.78 5.89
CA LEU A 7 -9.13 -21.07 5.61
C LEU A 7 -9.49 -19.67 5.13
N ASP A 8 -8.75 -18.69 5.62
CA ASP A 8 -8.80 -17.35 5.03
C ASP A 8 -8.34 -17.40 3.56
N LYS A 9 -8.84 -16.47 2.74
CA LYS A 9 -8.47 -16.40 1.32
C LYS A 9 -6.99 -16.08 1.12
N ASP A 10 -6.42 -15.34 2.06
CA ASP A 10 -5.03 -14.90 2.08
C ASP A 10 -4.22 -15.71 3.11
N PHE A 11 -4.60 -16.99 3.30
CA PHE A 11 -3.94 -17.87 4.25
C PHE A 11 -2.47 -18.12 3.89
N GLU A 12 -1.57 -17.49 4.63
CA GLU A 12 -0.13 -17.56 4.40
C GLU A 12 0.57 -18.50 5.40
N PHE A 13 1.48 -19.31 4.87
CA PHE A 13 2.33 -20.20 5.67
C PHE A 13 3.72 -20.37 5.02
N PRO A 14 4.77 -20.62 5.81
CA PRO A 14 6.11 -20.87 5.28
C PRO A 14 6.16 -22.22 4.57
N GLU A 15 6.77 -22.25 3.38
CA GLU A 15 6.91 -23.48 2.58
C GLU A 15 7.65 -24.60 3.36
N ALA A 16 8.64 -24.22 4.17
CA ALA A 16 9.40 -25.14 5.03
C ALA A 16 8.52 -25.95 6.02
N VAL A 17 7.34 -25.45 6.38
CA VAL A 17 6.41 -26.14 7.30
C VAL A 17 5.12 -26.59 6.63
N GLN A 18 5.01 -26.55 5.30
CA GLN A 18 3.79 -26.93 4.57
C GLN A 18 3.23 -28.30 4.99
N LYS A 19 4.06 -29.35 5.01
CA LYS A 19 3.64 -30.70 5.42
C LYS A 19 3.10 -30.74 6.85
N GLN A 20 3.74 -30.00 7.75
CA GLN A 20 3.36 -29.94 9.16
C GLN A 20 2.08 -29.13 9.36
N THR A 21 1.90 -28.05 8.59
CA THR A 21 0.65 -27.27 8.56
C THR A 21 -0.52 -28.11 8.07
N LEU A 22 -0.33 -28.92 7.02
CA LEU A 22 -1.38 -29.82 6.51
C LEU A 22 -1.74 -30.91 7.53
N ASP A 23 -0.74 -31.50 8.20
CA ASP A 23 -0.95 -32.46 9.28
C ASP A 23 -1.68 -31.83 10.47
N PHE A 24 -1.30 -30.60 10.84
CA PHE A 24 -1.98 -29.80 11.85
C PHE A 24 -3.46 -29.56 11.51
N ILE A 25 -3.74 -29.13 10.27
CA ILE A 25 -5.11 -28.93 9.76
C ILE A 25 -5.94 -30.20 9.86
N ARG A 26 -5.36 -31.35 9.46
CA ARG A 26 -6.03 -32.65 9.54
C ARG A 26 -6.36 -33.02 10.99
N LYS A 27 -5.39 -32.91 11.90
CA LYS A 27 -5.56 -33.20 13.33
C LYS A 27 -6.58 -32.27 13.98
N LEU A 28 -6.59 -30.99 13.60
CA LEU A 28 -7.53 -29.99 14.10
C LEU A 28 -8.97 -30.31 13.68
N LYS A 29 -9.19 -30.70 12.41
CA LYS A 29 -10.51 -31.12 11.92
C LYS A 29 -11.00 -32.39 12.61
N GLU A 30 -10.11 -33.33 12.88
CA GLU A 30 -10.49 -34.61 13.49
C GLU A 30 -10.75 -34.47 15.00
N ASN A 31 -9.83 -33.83 15.73
CA ASN A 31 -9.91 -33.64 17.17
C ASN A 31 -9.32 -32.27 17.59
N PRO A 32 -10.16 -31.23 17.71
CA PRO A 32 -9.69 -29.89 18.08
C PRO A 32 -9.16 -29.80 19.51
N ASP A 33 -9.61 -30.69 20.40
CA ASP A 33 -9.19 -30.74 21.81
C ASP A 33 -7.88 -31.53 22.01
N ASN A 34 -7.23 -31.96 20.92
CA ASN A 34 -6.05 -32.80 21.04
C ASN A 34 -4.93 -32.06 21.80
N PRO A 35 -4.42 -32.62 22.92
CA PRO A 35 -3.41 -31.96 23.75
C PRO A 35 -2.08 -31.72 23.02
N SER A 36 -1.84 -32.43 21.91
CA SER A 36 -0.67 -32.23 21.04
C SER A 36 -0.72 -30.88 20.32
N LEU A 37 -1.91 -30.39 19.98
CA LEU A 37 -2.10 -29.10 19.29
C LEU A 37 -1.83 -27.91 20.24
N LYS A 38 -1.80 -28.16 21.57
CA LYS A 38 -1.54 -27.16 22.61
C LYS A 38 -2.33 -25.86 22.40
N ILE A 39 -3.60 -25.98 22.02
CA ILE A 39 -4.50 -24.84 21.81
C ILE A 39 -4.79 -24.27 23.18
N LYS A 40 -4.16 -23.14 23.50
CA LYS A 40 -4.37 -22.42 24.76
C LYS A 40 -5.02 -21.08 24.47
N PRO A 41 -5.95 -20.61 25.32
CA PRO A 41 -6.29 -19.19 25.35
C PRO A 41 -5.04 -18.40 25.73
N LEU A 42 -4.72 -17.33 25.01
CA LEU A 42 -3.70 -16.39 25.50
C LEU A 42 -4.40 -15.29 26.28
N ASN A 43 -3.73 -14.84 27.34
CA ASN A 43 -4.12 -13.64 28.05
C ASN A 43 -3.79 -12.40 27.19
N ASN A 44 -4.55 -11.32 27.41
CA ASN A 44 -4.31 -10.00 26.82
C ASN A 44 -4.54 -9.91 25.29
N MET A 45 -5.45 -10.72 24.75
CA MET A 45 -5.91 -10.56 23.36
C MET A 45 -7.02 -9.53 23.27
N LYS A 46 -7.04 -8.74 22.18
CA LYS A 46 -8.16 -7.82 21.88
C LYS A 46 -9.48 -8.57 21.71
N ASP A 47 -9.43 -9.81 21.24
CA ASP A 47 -10.60 -10.67 21.06
C ASP A 47 -10.39 -12.03 21.76
N ARG A 48 -11.39 -12.46 22.55
CA ARG A 48 -11.32 -13.69 23.36
C ARG A 48 -11.46 -14.98 22.55
N ARG A 49 -11.93 -14.90 21.31
CA ARG A 49 -12.12 -16.03 20.39
C ARG A 49 -10.81 -16.43 19.71
N VAL A 50 -9.79 -15.58 19.76
CA VAL A 50 -8.51 -15.88 19.12
C VAL A 50 -7.77 -16.95 19.92
N ARG A 51 -7.15 -17.88 19.19
CA ARG A 51 -6.43 -19.04 19.70
C ARG A 51 -5.17 -19.23 18.87
N THR A 52 -4.14 -19.78 19.51
CA THR A 52 -2.93 -20.21 18.78
C THR A 52 -2.73 -21.71 18.96
N GLY A 53 -2.45 -22.42 17.87
CA GLY A 53 -2.12 -23.84 17.88
C GLY A 53 -0.66 -24.08 17.54
N ARG A 54 -0.07 -25.13 18.10
CA ARG A 54 1.30 -25.55 17.82
C ARG A 54 1.34 -26.34 16.51
N VAL A 55 2.05 -25.82 15.51
CA VAL A 55 2.38 -26.58 14.29
C VAL A 55 3.70 -27.32 14.50
N ASN A 56 4.70 -26.62 15.05
CA ASN A 56 5.99 -27.20 15.41
C ASN A 56 6.55 -26.50 16.68
N THR A 57 7.80 -26.78 17.05
CA THR A 57 8.49 -26.09 18.16
C THR A 57 8.69 -24.60 17.89
N GLN A 58 8.97 -24.21 16.65
CA GLN A 58 9.19 -22.81 16.27
C GLN A 58 7.92 -22.10 15.78
N PHE A 59 7.03 -22.81 15.08
CA PHE A 59 5.89 -22.22 14.38
C PHE A 59 4.55 -22.48 15.07
N ARG A 60 3.71 -21.45 15.09
CA ARG A 60 2.34 -21.47 15.60
C ARG A 60 1.35 -20.96 14.56
N ALA A 61 0.20 -21.63 14.50
CA ALA A 61 -0.94 -21.21 13.71
C ALA A 61 -1.81 -20.25 14.52
N VAL A 62 -2.15 -19.10 13.93
CA VAL A 62 -3.11 -18.13 14.48
C VAL A 62 -4.48 -18.43 13.91
N MET A 63 -5.45 -18.63 14.79
CA MET A 63 -6.82 -18.99 14.42
C MET A 63 -7.85 -18.33 15.32
N LEU A 64 -9.10 -18.34 14.88
CA LEU A 64 -10.25 -17.87 15.61
C LEU A 64 -11.23 -19.02 15.82
N GLU A 65 -11.66 -19.21 17.06
CA GLU A 65 -12.74 -20.12 17.44
C GLU A 65 -14.07 -19.37 17.37
N LEU A 66 -14.90 -19.72 16.40
CA LEU A 66 -16.24 -19.16 16.22
C LEU A 66 -17.23 -19.92 17.10
N ASP A 67 -17.60 -19.29 18.20
CA ASP A 67 -18.62 -19.77 19.11
C ASP A 67 -20.01 -19.32 18.58
N GLY A 68 -20.84 -20.28 18.16
CA GLY A 68 -22.12 -19.98 17.51
C GLY A 68 -22.91 -21.18 16.96
N THR A 69 -22.28 -22.34 16.80
CA THR A 69 -22.94 -23.59 16.35
C THR A 69 -22.76 -24.67 17.41
N ARG A 70 -23.58 -25.75 17.36
CA ARG A 70 -23.37 -26.98 18.17
C ARG A 70 -21.98 -27.63 17.95
N GLU A 71 -21.26 -27.19 16.93
CA GLU A 71 -19.96 -27.68 16.50
C GLU A 71 -18.92 -26.57 16.62
N LYS A 72 -17.68 -26.92 16.97
CA LYS A 72 -16.58 -25.93 17.02
C LYS A 72 -16.17 -25.57 15.59
N HIS A 73 -16.25 -24.30 15.23
CA HIS A 73 -15.77 -23.78 13.95
C HIS A 73 -14.46 -23.01 14.16
N PHE A 74 -13.42 -23.37 13.40
CA PHE A 74 -12.14 -22.68 13.44
C PHE A 74 -11.86 -21.99 12.11
N MET A 75 -11.42 -20.74 12.17
CA MET A 75 -10.90 -20.01 11.01
C MET A 75 -9.40 -19.79 11.16
N LEU A 76 -8.62 -20.26 10.19
CA LEU A 76 -7.15 -20.11 10.16
C LEU A 76 -6.76 -18.89 9.33
N PHE A 77 -5.87 -18.08 9.88
CA PHE A 77 -5.39 -16.86 9.22
C PHE A 77 -3.97 -17.01 8.69
N LYS A 78 -3.03 -17.41 9.55
CA LYS A 78 -1.62 -17.44 9.19
C LYS A 78 -0.82 -18.35 10.10
N VAL A 79 0.31 -18.86 9.59
CA VAL A 79 1.29 -19.64 10.37
C VAL A 79 2.57 -18.83 10.49
N LEU A 80 2.96 -18.49 11.72
CA LEU A 80 4.10 -17.61 12.00
C LEU A 80 5.02 -18.23 13.07
N ASN A 81 6.20 -17.65 13.27
CA ASN A 81 7.05 -18.00 14.40
C ASN A 81 6.33 -17.71 15.74
N HIS A 82 6.78 -18.37 16.80
CA HIS A 82 6.15 -18.32 18.13
C HIS A 82 5.79 -16.90 18.59
N ASP A 83 6.76 -15.99 18.64
CA ASP A 83 6.57 -14.62 19.11
C ASP A 83 5.71 -13.78 18.15
N GLU A 84 5.88 -13.98 16.86
CA GLU A 84 5.11 -13.27 15.82
C GLU A 84 3.65 -13.70 15.83
N ALA A 85 3.38 -14.99 16.01
CA ALA A 85 2.03 -15.52 16.17
C ALA A 85 1.34 -14.91 17.39
N ILE A 86 2.04 -14.75 18.51
CA ILE A 86 1.50 -14.10 19.72
C ILE A 86 1.18 -12.63 19.44
N ARG A 87 2.11 -11.88 18.83
CA ARG A 87 1.92 -10.47 18.48
C ARG A 87 0.75 -10.27 17.51
N CYS A 88 0.67 -11.09 16.48
CA CYS A 88 -0.43 -11.04 15.53
C CYS A 88 -1.75 -11.37 16.23
N ALA A 89 -1.79 -12.45 17.03
CA ALA A 89 -2.99 -12.84 17.75
C ALA A 89 -3.49 -11.78 18.76
N GLN A 90 -2.60 -11.03 19.40
CA GLN A 90 -2.97 -9.92 20.29
C GLN A 90 -3.63 -8.77 19.53
N ASN A 91 -3.23 -8.56 18.28
CA ASN A 91 -3.68 -7.45 17.45
C ASN A 91 -4.86 -7.77 16.54
N LEU A 92 -5.12 -9.05 16.33
CA LEU A 92 -6.23 -9.54 15.53
C LEU A 92 -7.55 -9.07 16.17
N LYS A 93 -8.26 -8.18 15.47
CA LYS A 93 -9.61 -7.77 15.86
C LYS A 93 -10.59 -8.31 14.85
N VAL A 94 -11.49 -9.16 15.30
CA VAL A 94 -12.52 -9.74 14.45
C VAL A 94 -13.81 -8.96 14.63
N ARG A 95 -14.30 -8.34 13.56
CA ARG A 95 -15.62 -7.70 13.55
C ARG A 95 -16.55 -8.57 12.71
N THR A 96 -17.55 -9.15 13.35
CA THR A 96 -18.65 -9.82 12.66
C THR A 96 -19.69 -8.76 12.28
N ASN A 97 -19.90 -8.50 10.98
CA ASN A 97 -20.99 -7.63 10.54
C ASN A 97 -22.29 -8.47 10.43
N PRO A 98 -23.29 -8.26 11.31
CA PRO A 98 -24.48 -9.10 11.38
C PRO A 98 -25.40 -8.99 10.13
N ALA A 99 -25.19 -8.00 9.26
CA ALA A 99 -25.99 -7.82 8.06
C ALA A 99 -25.63 -8.77 6.90
N ASN A 100 -24.40 -9.33 6.86
CA ASN A 100 -23.91 -10.06 5.69
C ASN A 100 -23.19 -11.39 6.00
N GLY A 101 -23.04 -11.76 7.28
CA GLY A 101 -22.34 -13.00 7.69
C GLY A 101 -20.84 -13.05 7.37
N VAL A 102 -20.29 -11.97 6.80
CA VAL A 102 -18.86 -11.85 6.48
C VAL A 102 -18.10 -11.48 7.75
N ILE A 103 -17.12 -12.30 8.08
CA ILE A 103 -16.19 -12.06 9.18
C ILE A 103 -15.08 -11.18 8.61
N GLU A 104 -15.09 -9.89 8.92
CA GLU A 104 -13.98 -9.00 8.57
C GLU A 104 -12.95 -9.06 9.69
N VAL A 105 -11.72 -9.43 9.32
CA VAL A 105 -10.59 -9.51 10.23
C VAL A 105 -9.68 -8.34 9.94
N THR A 106 -9.62 -7.41 10.88
CA THR A 106 -8.68 -6.29 10.82
C THR A 106 -7.44 -6.67 11.62
N ASP A 107 -6.38 -7.04 10.92
CA ASP A 107 -5.02 -7.03 11.49
C ASP A 107 -4.66 -5.55 11.67
N THR A 108 -4.65 -5.06 12.90
CA THR A 108 -4.03 -3.76 13.19
C THR A 108 -2.56 -4.07 13.42
N PRO A 109 -1.64 -3.84 12.48
CA PRO A 109 -0.24 -4.11 12.74
C PRO A 109 0.18 -3.21 13.90
N SER A 110 0.35 -3.79 15.10
CA SER A 110 1.23 -3.15 16.07
C SER A 110 2.62 -3.39 15.53
N GLY A 111 3.10 -2.39 14.79
CA GLY A 111 4.49 -2.30 14.39
C GLY A 111 5.37 -2.60 15.60
N GLY A 112 6.29 -3.54 15.42
CA GLY A 112 7.46 -3.61 16.28
C GLY A 112 8.25 -2.33 16.09
N GLY A 113 8.00 -1.34 16.93
CA GLY A 113 8.61 -0.02 16.88
C GLY A 113 7.87 0.89 17.84
N GLN A 114 8.61 1.69 18.61
CA GLN A 114 8.04 2.65 19.53
C GLN A 114 7.00 3.55 18.83
N GLY A 115 5.88 3.83 19.50
CA GLY A 115 5.14 5.07 19.26
C GLY A 115 3.77 4.96 18.58
N LEU A 116 2.89 5.79 19.13
CA LEU A 116 1.77 6.50 18.49
C LEU A 116 0.57 5.65 18.05
N SER A 117 -0.60 6.04 18.59
CA SER A 117 -1.90 5.46 18.27
C SER A 117 -2.16 5.39 16.76
N PRO A 118 -2.91 4.39 16.25
CA PRO A 118 -3.22 4.25 14.83
C PRO A 118 -3.82 5.51 14.18
N GLN A 119 -4.57 6.33 14.93
CA GLN A 119 -5.05 7.63 14.45
C GLN A 119 -3.92 8.64 14.18
N ALA A 120 -2.83 8.60 14.96
CA ALA A 120 -1.67 9.46 14.78
C ALA A 120 -0.82 8.99 13.58
N VAL A 121 -0.75 7.67 13.34
CA VAL A 121 -0.05 7.11 12.17
C VAL A 121 -0.82 7.43 10.89
N GLU A 122 -2.16 7.27 10.89
CA GLU A 122 -3.01 7.69 9.77
C GLU A 122 -2.92 9.20 9.53
N ALA A 123 -2.92 10.03 10.57
CA ALA A 123 -2.80 11.48 10.43
C ALA A 123 -1.44 11.91 9.85
N GLU A 124 -0.35 11.25 10.25
CA GLU A 124 1.00 11.52 9.73
C GLU A 124 1.13 11.09 8.26
N ILE A 125 0.64 9.89 7.90
CA ILE A 125 0.65 9.39 6.52
C ILE A 125 -0.17 10.32 5.62
N LYS A 126 -1.37 10.72 6.07
CA LYS A 126 -2.23 11.64 5.34
C LYS A 126 -1.57 13.01 5.15
N SER A 127 -0.98 13.56 6.21
CA SER A 127 -0.28 14.85 6.20
C SER A 127 0.92 14.86 5.24
N ARG A 128 1.73 13.79 5.22
CA ARG A 128 2.85 13.67 4.28
C ARG A 128 2.40 13.53 2.84
N LEU A 129 1.33 12.78 2.59
CA LEU A 129 0.75 12.65 1.24
C LEU A 129 0.20 14.00 0.75
N GLU A 130 -0.53 14.72 1.60
CA GLU A 130 -1.09 16.04 1.27
C GLU A 130 0.00 17.07 0.96
N ARG A 131 1.13 17.07 1.70
CA ARG A 131 2.29 17.93 1.42
C ARG A 131 2.99 17.57 0.11
N ALA A 132 3.22 16.28 -0.14
CA ALA A 132 3.84 15.83 -1.39
C ALA A 132 2.97 16.21 -2.62
N VAL A 133 1.65 16.13 -2.50
CA VAL A 133 0.72 16.52 -3.57
C VAL A 133 0.71 18.04 -3.77
N ALA A 134 0.81 18.83 -2.69
CA ALA A 134 0.90 20.29 -2.77
C ALA A 134 2.21 20.75 -3.43
N GLU A 135 3.33 20.13 -3.07
CA GLU A 135 4.65 20.43 -3.66
C GLU A 135 4.70 20.08 -5.15
N ALA A 136 4.23 18.89 -5.54
CA ALA A 136 4.16 18.48 -6.94
C ALA A 136 3.27 19.41 -7.78
N ARG A 137 2.17 19.93 -7.20
CA ARG A 137 1.32 20.92 -7.87
C ARG A 137 1.99 22.28 -7.99
N ALA A 138 2.72 22.72 -6.97
CA ALA A 138 3.45 23.98 -7.01
C ALA A 138 4.56 23.95 -8.07
N GLU A 139 5.29 22.84 -8.18
CA GLU A 139 6.31 22.64 -9.22
C GLU A 139 5.69 22.63 -10.62
N MET A 140 4.57 21.93 -10.80
CA MET A 140 3.87 21.91 -12.09
C MET A 140 3.37 23.29 -12.51
N LEU A 141 2.88 24.10 -11.57
CA LEU A 141 2.45 25.47 -11.83
C LEU A 141 3.64 26.39 -12.17
N ALA A 142 4.75 26.24 -11.45
CA ALA A 142 5.97 27.01 -11.73
C ALA A 142 6.52 26.68 -13.13
N GLU A 143 6.55 25.41 -13.51
CA GLU A 143 7.03 25.01 -14.83
C GLU A 143 6.06 25.43 -15.95
N GLN A 144 4.75 25.40 -15.71
CA GLN A 144 3.77 25.94 -16.65
C GLN A 144 4.00 27.44 -16.86
N GLN A 145 4.19 28.20 -15.78
CA GLN A 145 4.47 29.64 -15.86
C GLN A 145 5.79 29.94 -16.57
N GLN A 146 6.84 29.12 -16.34
CA GLN A 146 8.10 29.25 -17.06
C GLN A 146 7.92 28.99 -18.55
N ARG A 147 7.23 27.91 -18.93
CA ARG A 147 6.91 27.64 -20.35
C ARG A 147 6.08 28.74 -20.99
N GLU A 148 5.14 29.32 -20.25
CA GLU A 148 4.35 30.46 -20.73
C GLU A 148 5.20 31.72 -20.90
N ALA A 149 6.09 32.02 -19.95
CA ALA A 149 7.04 33.13 -20.06
C ALA A 149 8.01 32.94 -21.24
N GLU A 150 8.60 31.75 -21.38
CA GLU A 150 9.48 31.39 -22.50
C GLU A 150 8.74 31.48 -23.84
N MET A 151 7.48 31.02 -23.92
CA MET A 151 6.67 31.20 -25.13
C MET A 151 6.39 32.68 -25.41
N GLN A 152 6.11 33.50 -24.40
CA GLN A 152 5.89 34.93 -24.57
C GLN A 152 7.16 35.65 -25.01
N GLU A 153 8.32 35.27 -24.47
CA GLU A 153 9.61 35.80 -24.88
C GLU A 153 9.95 35.38 -26.32
N HIS A 154 9.81 34.10 -26.65
CA HIS A 154 9.98 33.60 -28.01
C HIS A 154 9.01 34.29 -29.00
N PHE A 155 7.76 34.52 -28.58
CA PHE A 155 6.77 35.23 -29.39
C PHE A 155 7.11 36.71 -29.57
N ALA A 156 7.58 37.39 -28.51
CA ALA A 156 8.01 38.78 -28.57
C ALA A 156 9.25 38.97 -29.46
N GLU A 157 10.20 38.04 -29.39
CA GLU A 157 11.41 38.05 -30.22
C GLU A 157 11.07 37.81 -31.70
N GLN A 158 10.14 36.90 -31.99
CA GLN A 158 9.64 36.67 -33.35
C GLN A 158 8.95 37.92 -33.93
N LEU A 159 8.16 38.65 -33.13
CA LEU A 159 7.56 39.93 -33.50
C LEU A 159 8.63 41.00 -33.81
N SER A 160 9.70 41.08 -33.01
CA SER A 160 10.81 42.00 -33.23
C SER A 160 11.58 41.71 -34.53
N GLN A 161 11.81 40.43 -34.85
CA GLN A 161 12.50 40.03 -36.08
C GLN A 161 11.66 40.32 -37.33
N GLN A 162 10.33 40.17 -37.24
CA GLN A 162 9.40 40.55 -38.31
C GLN A 162 9.37 42.07 -38.55
N ALA A 163 9.40 42.88 -37.48
CA ALA A 163 9.51 44.32 -37.59
C ALA A 163 10.83 44.74 -38.29
N ALA A 164 11.97 44.19 -37.87
CA ALA A 164 13.27 44.47 -38.46
C ALA A 164 13.39 44.04 -39.94
N THR A 165 12.68 42.98 -40.35
CA THR A 165 12.64 42.51 -41.74
C THR A 165 11.78 43.41 -42.65
N SER A 166 10.91 44.25 -42.07
CA SER A 166 10.05 45.19 -42.79
C SER A 166 10.64 46.60 -42.98
N GLU A 167 11.81 46.88 -42.38
CA GLU A 167 12.54 48.15 -42.47
C GLU A 167 13.71 48.08 -43.48
N GLN A 168 13.49 47.54 -44.67
CA GLN A 168 14.43 47.73 -45.80
C GLN A 168 13.89 48.85 -46.69
N PRO A 169 14.46 50.07 -46.67
CA PRO A 169 13.99 51.14 -47.54
C PRO A 169 14.31 50.82 -48.99
N ALA A 170 13.27 50.88 -49.82
CA ALA A 170 13.37 50.92 -51.27
C ALA A 170 14.27 52.09 -51.70
N ASN A 171 15.57 51.85 -51.95
CA ASN A 171 16.47 52.89 -52.43
C ASN A 171 16.77 52.72 -53.93
N ALA A 172 15.91 53.40 -54.69
CA ALA A 172 16.15 54.09 -55.96
C ALA A 172 17.30 53.57 -56.86
N HIS A 173 16.88 52.83 -57.88
CA HIS A 173 17.58 52.67 -59.14
C HIS A 173 17.69 54.04 -59.84
N GLN A 174 18.87 54.65 -59.82
CA GLN A 174 19.21 55.78 -60.70
C GLN A 174 20.30 55.29 -61.67
N PRO A 175 20.07 55.33 -62.99
CA PRO A 175 21.02 54.86 -63.98
C PRO A 175 22.00 55.96 -64.43
N THR A 176 23.01 55.54 -65.19
CA THR A 176 23.87 56.29 -66.16
C THR A 176 25.23 56.82 -65.68
N PRO A 177 26.18 57.14 -66.59
CA PRO A 177 26.59 56.43 -67.82
C PRO A 177 28.14 56.35 -68.02
N CYS A 178 28.55 55.61 -69.06
CA CYS A 178 29.90 55.45 -69.60
C CYS A 178 30.66 56.75 -69.90
N LEU A 179 31.97 56.83 -69.62
CA LEU A 179 33.02 57.54 -70.39
C LEU A 179 34.40 57.00 -69.95
N LEU A 180 35.12 56.25 -70.80
CA LEU A 180 36.17 56.67 -71.75
C LEU A 180 37.61 56.65 -71.14
N TYR A 181 38.48 55.83 -71.78
CA TYR A 181 39.96 55.72 -71.74
C TYR A 181 40.71 57.07 -71.95
N PRO A 182 42.06 57.18 -72.11
CA PRO A 182 43.22 56.25 -72.02
C PRO A 182 44.34 56.81 -71.06
N SER A 183 45.53 56.21 -70.83
CA SER A 183 46.63 55.94 -71.76
C SER A 183 47.73 55.08 -71.12
#